data_AF-A0AA42RGD5-F1
#
_entry.id   AF-A0AA42RGD5-F1
#
_cell.length_a   1.000
_cell.length_b   1.000
_cell.length_c   1.000
_cell.angle_alpha   90.00
_cell.angle_beta   90.00
_cell.angle_gamma   90.00
#
_symmetry.space_group_name_H-M   'P 1'
#
loop_
_entity.id
_entity.type
_entity.pdbx_description
1 polymer ?
#
loop_
_entity_poly.entity_id
_entity_poly.type
_entity_poly.pdbx_seq_one_letter_code
_entity_poly.pdbx_strand_id
1 'polypeptide(L)'
;MNQSNFYSKVKKWLIYLTLFFTPIILLFTTKIKLTEKDRIGFFIESFFKLAPIVFIVNSAFNWHNEHEAFLYGLYGVLFVNAVFGICTHAKLKTLDIGEFAKSTLITIVVVSGVYFSLDRVNNSIPEGFLSIAFTSSVQILTLMFPLAKILRNSFILTNGKFPPEFLIEKLYNYERDGNIKSFLEILKKEE
;
A
#
# COMPACT_ATOMS: atom_id res chain seq x y z
N MET A 1 3.60 16.48 22.96
CA MET A 1 3.60 15.07 22.53
C MET A 1 3.71 14.19 23.78
N ASN A 2 2.68 13.41 24.10
CA ASN A 2 2.45 12.87 25.45
C ASN A 2 3.45 11.75 25.82
N GLN A 3 4.36 11.99 26.77
CA GLN A 3 5.42 11.02 27.16
C GLN A 3 4.87 9.64 27.57
N SER A 4 3.69 9.60 28.18
CA SER A 4 2.99 8.37 28.58
C SER A 4 2.67 7.44 27.40
N ASN A 5 2.32 8.00 26.24
CA ASN A 5 1.90 7.25 25.06
C ASN A 5 3.10 6.66 24.28
N PHE A 6 4.25 7.34 24.35
CA PHE A 6 5.51 6.82 23.81
C PHE A 6 6.01 5.63 24.64
N TYR A 7 5.96 5.74 25.97
CA TYR A 7 6.40 4.69 26.88
C TYR A 7 5.57 3.39 26.74
N SER A 8 4.25 3.51 26.54
CA SER A 8 3.38 2.34 26.34
C SER A 8 3.67 1.60 25.02
N LYS A 9 3.96 2.35 23.94
CA LYS A 9 4.36 1.78 22.64
C LYS A 9 5.71 1.07 22.72
N VAL A 10 6.70 1.68 23.37
CA VAL A 10 8.03 1.07 23.58
C VAL A 10 7.91 -0.20 24.42
N LYS A 11 7.10 -0.19 25.48
CA LYS A 11 6.87 -1.38 26.32
C LYS A 11 6.21 -2.53 25.53
N LYS A 12 5.22 -2.23 24.68
CA LYS A 12 4.64 -3.24 23.77
C LYS A 12 5.68 -3.82 22.82
N TRP A 13 6.53 -2.97 22.23
CA TRP A 13 7.57 -3.40 21.30
C TRP A 13 8.61 -4.31 21.97
N LEU A 14 9.02 -3.96 23.18
CA LEU A 14 9.89 -4.81 24.02
C LEU A 14 9.24 -6.15 24.39
N ILE A 15 7.94 -6.19 24.63
CA ILE A 15 7.20 -7.45 24.88
C ILE A 15 7.19 -8.34 23.63
N TYR A 16 6.97 -7.78 22.44
CA TYR A 16 7.03 -8.55 21.19
C TYR A 16 8.44 -9.08 20.90
N LEU A 17 9.47 -8.26 21.16
CA LEU A 17 10.86 -8.65 20.97
C LEU A 17 11.28 -9.75 21.95
N THR A 18 10.89 -9.63 23.22
CA THR A 18 11.15 -10.68 24.22
C THR A 18 10.41 -11.97 23.93
N LEU A 19 9.15 -11.92 23.49
CA LEU A 19 8.40 -13.11 23.03
C LEU A 19 9.07 -13.78 21.83
N PHE A 20 9.62 -13.01 20.90
CA PHE A 20 10.33 -13.54 19.73
C PHE A 20 11.64 -14.27 20.10
N PHE A 21 12.41 -13.74 21.06
CA PHE A 21 13.65 -14.37 21.54
C PHE A 21 13.44 -15.44 22.62
N THR A 22 12.25 -15.54 23.20
CA THR A 22 11.92 -16.52 24.24
C THR A 22 12.27 -17.97 23.85
N PRO A 23 12.04 -18.46 22.63
CA PRO A 23 12.41 -19.82 22.24
C PRO A 23 13.93 -20.06 22.25
N ILE A 24 14.71 -19.07 21.82
CA ILE A 24 16.18 -19.12 21.81
C ILE A 24 16.69 -19.09 23.24
N ILE A 25 16.13 -18.21 24.08
CA ILE A 25 16.47 -18.10 25.50
C ILE A 25 16.12 -19.38 26.26
N LEU A 26 14.98 -20.02 25.96
CA LEU A 26 14.54 -21.29 26.57
C LEU A 26 15.44 -22.48 26.17
N LEU A 27 16.06 -22.43 24.99
CA LEU A 27 17.01 -23.46 24.55
C LEU A 27 18.30 -23.41 25.40
N PHE A 28 18.81 -22.20 25.65
CA PHE A 28 20.09 -21.99 26.35
C PHE A 28 19.95 -21.66 27.84
N THR A 29 18.74 -21.56 28.40
CA THR A 29 18.56 -21.23 29.83
C THR A 29 18.96 -22.40 30.72
N THR A 30 19.96 -22.20 31.57
CA THR A 30 20.37 -23.19 32.59
C THR A 30 19.60 -23.05 33.90
N LYS A 31 18.79 -22.00 34.05
CA LYS A 31 18.08 -21.66 35.30
C LYS A 31 16.75 -22.39 35.50
N ILE A 32 16.18 -22.98 34.44
CA ILE A 32 14.92 -23.72 34.49
C ILE A 32 15.23 -25.22 34.36
N LYS A 33 14.70 -26.05 35.27
CA LYS A 33 14.78 -27.52 35.17
C LYS A 33 13.84 -28.03 34.07
N LEU A 34 14.25 -27.86 32.81
CA LEU A 34 13.63 -28.47 31.64
C LEU A 34 14.45 -29.68 31.22
N THR A 35 13.78 -30.80 30.94
CA THR A 35 14.40 -31.98 30.32
C THR A 35 14.97 -31.61 28.95
N GLU A 36 16.09 -32.20 28.55
CA GLU A 36 16.69 -31.97 27.22
C GLU A 36 15.70 -32.18 26.06
N LYS A 37 14.79 -33.16 26.21
CA LYS A 37 13.72 -33.43 25.24
C LYS A 37 12.71 -32.28 25.13
N ASP A 38 12.34 -31.67 26.26
CA ASP A 38 11.37 -30.59 26.30
C ASP A 38 11.95 -29.30 25.69
N ARG A 39 13.25 -29.04 25.92
CA ARG A 39 13.98 -27.90 25.33
C ARG A 39 13.99 -27.96 23.79
N ILE A 40 14.35 -29.13 23.25
CA ILE A 40 14.36 -29.38 21.80
C ILE A 40 12.93 -29.30 21.24
N GLY A 41 11.95 -29.86 21.96
CA GLY A 41 10.54 -29.78 21.60
C GLY A 41 10.04 -28.34 21.46
N PHE A 42 10.27 -27.48 22.47
CA PHE A 42 9.88 -26.07 22.44
C PHE A 42 10.58 -25.27 21.34
N PHE A 43 11.85 -25.57 21.07
CA PHE A 43 12.58 -24.93 19.98
C PHE A 43 12.00 -25.30 18.62
N ILE A 44 11.79 -26.59 18.36
CA ILE A 44 11.20 -27.09 17.11
C ILE A 44 9.81 -26.49 16.92
N GLU A 45 8.95 -26.52 17.95
CA GLU A 45 7.61 -25.98 17.89
C GLU A 45 7.60 -24.47 17.58
N SER A 46 8.50 -23.71 18.21
CA SER A 46 8.61 -22.27 17.94
C SER A 46 9.21 -21.97 16.58
N PHE A 47 10.18 -22.76 16.14
CA PHE A 47 10.79 -22.65 14.81
C PHE A 47 9.74 -22.89 13.71
N PHE A 48 8.93 -23.93 13.83
CA PHE A 48 7.83 -24.21 12.89
C PHE A 48 6.69 -23.19 12.97
N LYS A 49 6.47 -22.53 14.12
CA LYS A 49 5.53 -21.39 14.22
C LYS A 49 6.06 -20.15 13.50
N LEU A 50 7.37 -19.92 13.48
CA LEU A 50 7.99 -18.78 12.81
C LEU A 50 8.25 -19.02 11.33
N ALA A 51 8.48 -20.27 10.91
CA ALA A 51 8.73 -20.65 9.52
C ALA A 51 7.70 -20.10 8.51
N PRO A 52 6.36 -20.22 8.72
CA PRO A 52 5.39 -19.66 7.78
C PRO A 52 5.42 -18.12 7.76
N ILE A 53 5.74 -17.47 8.88
CA ILE A 53 5.86 -16.00 8.95
C ILE A 53 7.08 -15.56 8.14
N VAL A 54 8.22 -16.20 8.34
CA VAL A 54 9.46 -15.92 7.59
C VAL A 54 9.25 -16.15 6.10
N PHE A 55 8.54 -17.24 5.73
CA PHE A 55 8.18 -17.52 4.34
C PHE A 55 7.35 -16.37 3.73
N ILE A 56 6.27 -15.94 4.39
CA ILE A 56 5.42 -14.85 3.91
C ILE A 56 6.22 -13.55 3.77
N VAL A 57 7.04 -13.23 4.76
CA VAL A 57 7.87 -12.02 4.75
C VAL A 57 8.88 -12.05 3.60
N ASN A 58 9.61 -13.15 3.42
CA ASN A 58 10.54 -13.30 2.29
C ASN A 58 9.82 -13.26 0.94
N SER A 59 8.66 -13.92 0.80
CA SER A 59 7.87 -13.84 -0.43
C SER A 59 7.43 -12.42 -0.73
N ALA A 60 7.04 -11.64 0.28
CA ALA A 60 6.66 -10.25 0.11
C ALA A 60 7.85 -9.36 -0.29
N PHE A 61 9.01 -9.55 0.34
CA PHE A 61 10.24 -8.82 -0.02
C PHE A 61 10.74 -9.18 -1.43
N ASN A 62 10.72 -10.45 -1.81
CA ASN A 62 11.11 -10.86 -3.16
C ASN A 62 10.19 -10.23 -4.21
N TRP A 63 8.88 -10.31 -3.99
CA TRP A 63 7.90 -9.66 -4.87
C TRP A 63 8.10 -8.14 -4.94
N HIS A 64 8.42 -7.50 -3.82
CA HIS A 64 8.73 -6.08 -3.79
C HIS A 64 9.96 -5.75 -4.63
N ASN A 65 11.03 -6.55 -4.52
CA ASN A 65 12.27 -6.35 -5.27
C ASN A 65 12.07 -6.56 -6.78
N GLU A 66 11.24 -7.52 -7.18
CA GLU A 66 10.87 -7.75 -8.58
C GLU A 66 10.14 -6.53 -9.20
N HIS A 67 9.43 -5.75 -8.38
CA HIS A 67 8.61 -4.62 -8.80
C HIS A 67 9.14 -3.26 -8.31
N GLU A 68 10.40 -3.21 -7.88
CA GLU A 68 11.00 -2.08 -7.15
C GLU A 68 10.80 -0.75 -7.87
N ALA A 69 11.11 -0.69 -9.17
CA ALA A 69 11.01 0.53 -9.97
C ALA A 69 9.60 1.13 -9.99
N PHE A 70 8.58 0.28 -10.16
CA PHE A 70 7.18 0.71 -10.14
C PHE A 70 6.75 1.12 -8.73
N LEU A 71 7.10 0.32 -7.72
CA LEU A 71 6.69 0.56 -6.33
C LEU A 71 7.26 1.87 -5.78
N TYR A 72 8.51 2.24 -6.10
CA TYR A 72 9.04 3.55 -5.74
C TYR A 72 8.29 4.70 -6.41
N GLY A 73 7.94 4.56 -7.69
CA GLY A 73 7.09 5.53 -8.38
C GLY A 73 5.73 5.67 -7.68
N LEU A 74 5.11 4.54 -7.34
CA LEU A 74 3.84 4.50 -6.62
C LEU A 74 3.94 5.16 -5.23
N TYR A 75 5.00 4.90 -4.47
CA TYR A 75 5.24 5.55 -3.17
C TYR A 75 5.38 7.06 -3.32
N GLY A 76 6.11 7.52 -4.33
CA GLY A 76 6.23 8.94 -4.66
C GLY A 76 4.88 9.57 -4.96
N VAL A 77 4.06 8.95 -5.81
CA VAL A 77 2.72 9.44 -6.15
C VAL A 77 1.79 9.44 -4.94
N LEU A 78 1.82 8.41 -4.10
CA LEU A 78 1.03 8.35 -2.86
C LEU A 78 1.44 9.44 -1.88
N PHE A 79 2.74 9.73 -1.78
CA PHE A 79 3.26 10.84 -0.97
C PHE A 79 2.78 12.20 -1.49
N VAL A 80 2.87 12.44 -2.80
CA VAL A 80 2.35 13.67 -3.43
C VAL A 80 0.84 13.80 -3.19
N ASN A 81 0.08 12.71 -3.36
CA ASN A 81 -1.35 12.70 -3.06
C ASN A 81 -1.65 13.09 -1.61
N ALA A 82 -0.87 12.59 -0.64
CA ALA A 82 -1.01 12.97 0.76
C ALA A 82 -0.70 14.46 0.98
N VAL A 83 0.39 14.99 0.41
CA VAL A 83 0.77 16.42 0.51
C VAL A 83 -0.32 17.31 -0.08
N PHE A 84 -0.78 17.02 -1.30
CA PHE A 84 -1.84 17.78 -1.95
C PHE A 84 -3.15 17.72 -1.16
N GLY A 85 -3.48 16.55 -0.58
CA GLY A 85 -4.64 16.41 0.30
C GLY A 85 -4.55 17.30 1.54
N ILE A 86 -3.41 17.29 2.25
CA ILE A 86 -3.19 18.16 3.42
C ILE A 86 -3.31 19.63 3.03
N CYS A 87 -2.64 20.06 1.96
CA CYS A 87 -2.69 21.44 1.49
C CYS A 87 -4.13 21.87 1.17
N THR A 88 -4.90 21.02 0.51
CA THR A 88 -6.30 21.31 0.15
C THR A 88 -7.18 21.43 1.39
N HIS A 89 -7.12 20.46 2.31
CA HIS A 89 -7.92 20.48 3.53
C HIS A 89 -7.52 21.63 4.47
N ALA A 90 -6.24 22.01 4.50
CA ALA A 90 -5.78 23.20 5.21
C ALA A 90 -6.35 24.49 4.60
N LYS A 91 -6.32 24.62 3.26
CA LYS A 91 -6.91 25.76 2.54
C LYS A 91 -8.42 25.88 2.78
N LEU A 92 -9.13 24.76 2.83
CA LEU A 92 -10.57 24.70 3.07
C LEU A 92 -10.96 24.78 4.56
N LYS A 93 -9.98 24.81 5.49
CA LYS A 93 -10.19 24.76 6.95
C LYS A 93 -11.02 23.55 7.42
N THR A 94 -10.94 22.43 6.69
CA THR A 94 -11.66 21.18 6.98
C THR A 94 -10.71 20.05 7.37
N LEU A 95 -9.52 20.38 7.88
CA LEU A 95 -8.49 19.40 8.19
C LEU A 95 -8.84 18.59 9.44
N ASP A 96 -9.36 17.38 9.21
CA ASP A 96 -9.41 16.31 10.22
C ASP A 96 -8.27 15.31 9.94
N ILE A 97 -7.27 15.28 10.84
CA ILE A 97 -6.09 14.42 10.70
C ILE A 97 -6.46 12.95 10.81
N GLY A 98 -7.46 12.60 11.62
CA GLY A 98 -7.89 11.22 11.83
C GLY A 98 -8.57 10.67 10.58
N GLU A 99 -9.51 11.43 10.02
CA GLU A 99 -10.22 11.04 8.79
C GLU A 99 -9.29 11.06 7.57
N PHE A 100 -8.36 12.02 7.51
CA PHE A 100 -7.32 12.05 6.48
C PHE A 100 -6.43 10.81 6.53
N ALA A 101 -5.88 10.47 7.71
CA ALA A 101 -5.02 9.30 7.88
C ALA A 101 -5.74 8.00 7.52
N LYS A 102 -7.02 7.88 7.91
CA LYS A 102 -7.88 6.74 7.54
C LYS A 102 -8.07 6.64 6.03
N SER A 103 -8.39 7.75 5.35
CA SER A 103 -8.57 7.78 3.90
C SER A 103 -7.28 7.47 3.14
N THR A 104 -6.13 7.98 3.61
CA THR A 104 -4.81 7.65 3.06
C THR A 104 -4.46 6.18 3.26
N LEU A 105 -4.71 5.62 4.45
CA LEU A 105 -4.48 4.20 4.73
C LEU A 105 -5.35 3.31 3.83
N ILE A 106 -6.64 3.62 3.69
CA ILE A 106 -7.54 2.90 2.78
C ILE A 106 -7.02 2.97 1.35
N THR A 107 -6.57 4.14 0.90
CA THR A 107 -5.99 4.32 -0.44
C THR A 107 -4.77 3.43 -0.66
N ILE A 108 -3.86 3.37 0.31
CA ILE A 108 -2.66 2.51 0.23
C ILE A 108 -3.08 1.03 0.15
N VAL A 109 -3.96 0.58 1.06
CA VAL A 109 -4.39 -0.82 1.12
C VAL A 109 -5.10 -1.24 -0.16
N VAL A 110 -6.02 -0.42 -0.68
CA VAL A 110 -6.77 -0.74 -1.91
C VAL A 110 -5.83 -0.79 -3.11
N VAL A 111 -4.99 0.22 -3.30
CA VAL A 111 -4.09 0.28 -4.46
C VAL A 111 -3.07 -0.86 -4.42
N SER A 112 -2.46 -1.13 -3.27
CA SER A 112 -1.53 -2.25 -3.11
C SER A 112 -2.22 -3.61 -3.29
N GLY A 113 -3.42 -3.79 -2.72
CA GLY A 113 -4.17 -5.05 -2.83
C GLY A 113 -4.62 -5.36 -4.26
N VAL A 114 -5.11 -4.34 -4.98
CA VAL A 114 -5.53 -4.48 -6.39
C VAL A 114 -4.31 -4.76 -7.28
N TYR A 115 -3.23 -4.00 -7.12
CA TYR A 115 -2.00 -4.22 -7.90
C TYR A 115 -1.44 -5.63 -7.68
N PHE A 116 -1.29 -6.05 -6.42
CA PHE A 116 -0.83 -7.40 -6.07
C PHE A 116 -1.73 -8.48 -6.71
N SER A 117 -3.04 -8.31 -6.66
CA SER A 117 -3.98 -9.30 -7.22
C SER A 117 -3.87 -9.41 -8.73
N LEU A 118 -3.77 -8.28 -9.43
CA LEU A 118 -3.63 -8.24 -10.88
C LEU A 118 -2.26 -8.75 -11.35
N ASP A 119 -1.20 -8.49 -10.58
CA ASP A 119 0.12 -9.03 -10.84
C ASP A 119 0.16 -10.57 -10.78
N ARG A 120 -0.58 -11.18 -9.83
CA ARG A 120 -0.73 -12.65 -9.80
C ARG A 120 -1.42 -13.21 -11.05
N VAL A 121 -2.30 -12.44 -11.69
CA VAL A 121 -2.88 -12.83 -12.98
C VAL A 121 -1.84 -12.75 -14.09
N ASN A 122 -0.99 -11.73 -14.09
CA ASN A 122 0.09 -11.57 -15.07
C ASN A 122 1.04 -12.77 -15.09
N ASN A 123 1.36 -13.35 -13.93
CA ASN A 123 2.21 -14.55 -13.83
C ASN A 123 1.62 -15.79 -14.51
N SER A 124 0.33 -15.78 -14.87
CA SER A 124 -0.32 -16.85 -15.63
C SER A 124 -0.25 -16.62 -17.15
N ILE A 125 0.20 -15.45 -17.60
CA ILE A 125 0.31 -15.08 -19.01
C ILE A 125 1.72 -15.44 -19.50
N PRO A 126 1.87 -16.15 -20.64
CA PRO A 126 3.17 -16.41 -21.22
C PRO A 126 3.96 -15.13 -21.49
N GLU A 127 5.28 -15.19 -21.28
CA GLU A 127 6.17 -14.07 -21.56
C GLU A 127 6.08 -13.65 -23.04
N GLY A 128 5.99 -12.34 -23.26
CA GLY A 128 5.85 -11.76 -24.59
C GLY A 128 5.09 -10.44 -24.57
N PHE A 129 4.73 -9.93 -25.75
CA PHE A 129 4.05 -8.65 -25.91
C PHE A 129 2.79 -8.51 -25.04
N LEU A 130 1.99 -9.58 -24.95
CA LEU A 130 0.76 -9.57 -24.16
C LEU A 130 1.02 -9.35 -22.67
N SER A 131 2.02 -10.03 -22.08
CA SER A 131 2.41 -9.85 -20.68
C SER A 131 2.91 -8.44 -20.38
N ILE A 132 3.69 -7.84 -21.29
CA ILE A 132 4.21 -6.47 -21.16
C ILE A 132 3.06 -5.47 -21.23
N ALA A 133 2.16 -5.62 -22.20
CA ALA A 133 1.01 -4.74 -22.36
C ALA A 133 0.05 -4.83 -21.15
N PHE A 134 -0.17 -6.04 -20.64
CA PHE A 134 -0.99 -6.27 -19.45
C PHE A 134 -0.37 -5.63 -18.21
N THR A 135 0.91 -5.91 -17.94
CA THR A 135 1.67 -5.32 -16.82
C THR A 135 1.63 -3.80 -16.87
N SER A 136 1.89 -3.20 -18.03
CA SER A 136 1.85 -1.74 -18.22
C SER A 136 0.47 -1.17 -17.94
N SER A 137 -0.58 -1.83 -18.43
CA SER A 137 -1.98 -1.41 -18.21
C SER A 137 -2.33 -1.46 -16.73
N VAL A 138 -1.95 -2.53 -16.03
CA VAL A 138 -2.16 -2.69 -14.58
C VAL A 138 -1.45 -1.59 -13.81
N GLN A 139 -0.18 -1.29 -14.14
CA GLN A 139 0.58 -0.21 -13.51
C GLN A 139 -0.07 1.16 -13.73
N ILE A 140 -0.50 1.47 -14.96
CA ILE A 140 -1.19 2.72 -15.29
C ILE A 140 -2.50 2.83 -14.48
N LEU A 141 -3.35 1.80 -14.51
CA LEU A 141 -4.61 1.78 -13.77
C LEU A 141 -4.40 1.98 -12.26
N THR A 142 -3.37 1.35 -11.72
CA THR A 142 -2.98 1.46 -10.30
C THR A 142 -2.60 2.90 -9.95
N LEU A 143 -1.85 3.60 -10.81
CA LEU A 143 -1.45 4.99 -10.60
C LEU A 143 -2.57 6.00 -10.84
N MET A 144 -3.53 5.69 -11.71
CA MET A 144 -4.66 6.59 -12.00
C MET A 144 -5.49 6.89 -10.76
N PHE A 145 -5.65 5.95 -9.84
CA PHE A 145 -6.44 6.17 -8.62
C PHE A 145 -5.88 7.30 -7.73
N PRO A 146 -4.61 7.27 -7.27
CA PRO A 146 -4.06 8.39 -6.52
C PRO A 146 -3.86 9.64 -7.39
N LEU A 147 -3.62 9.50 -8.70
CA LEU A 147 -3.46 10.64 -9.60
C LEU A 147 -4.76 11.44 -9.77
N ALA A 148 -5.91 10.78 -9.89
CA ALA A 148 -7.22 11.42 -9.95
C ALA A 148 -7.47 12.33 -8.73
N LYS A 149 -7.09 11.86 -7.53
CA LYS A 149 -7.16 12.64 -6.29
C LYS A 149 -6.21 13.84 -6.31
N ILE A 150 -4.98 13.66 -6.80
CA ILE A 150 -4.03 14.77 -6.98
C ILE A 150 -4.59 15.83 -7.91
N LEU A 151 -5.16 15.44 -9.06
CA LEU A 151 -5.72 16.36 -10.04
C LEU A 151 -6.86 17.19 -9.43
N ARG A 152 -7.79 16.55 -8.71
CA ARG A 152 -8.89 17.23 -8.01
C ARG A 152 -8.36 18.20 -6.94
N ASN A 153 -7.41 17.76 -6.13
CA ASN A 153 -6.81 18.61 -5.10
C ASN A 153 -6.04 19.79 -5.71
N SER A 154 -5.33 19.57 -6.82
CA SER A 154 -4.63 20.62 -7.57
C SER A 154 -5.60 21.68 -8.10
N PHE A 155 -6.74 21.25 -8.64
CA PHE A 155 -7.79 22.16 -9.11
C PHE A 155 -8.27 23.09 -7.99
N ILE A 156 -8.51 22.53 -6.80
CA ILE A 156 -8.92 23.31 -5.63
C ILE A 156 -7.80 24.25 -5.17
N LEU A 157 -6.57 23.77 -5.10
CA LEU A 157 -5.40 24.57 -4.68
C LEU A 157 -5.15 25.75 -5.62
N THR A 158 -5.32 25.55 -6.92
CA THR A 158 -5.12 26.59 -7.94
C THR A 158 -6.33 27.49 -8.17
N ASN A 159 -7.42 27.33 -7.42
CA ASN A 159 -8.69 28.05 -7.63
C ASN A 159 -9.23 27.87 -9.06
N GLY A 160 -9.17 26.64 -9.58
CA GLY A 160 -9.73 26.28 -10.88
C GLY A 160 -8.82 26.52 -12.09
N LYS A 161 -7.56 26.91 -11.88
CA LYS A 161 -6.63 27.21 -12.98
C LYS A 161 -5.98 25.97 -13.57
N PHE A 162 -5.71 24.95 -12.75
CA PHE A 162 -5.01 23.74 -13.19
C PHE A 162 -5.39 22.52 -12.33
N PRO A 163 -5.71 21.37 -12.94
CA PRO A 163 -5.88 21.14 -14.38
C PRO A 163 -7.13 21.83 -14.95
N PRO A 164 -7.28 21.98 -16.28
CA PRO A 164 -8.48 22.55 -16.90
C PRO A 164 -9.79 21.92 -16.42
N GLU A 165 -10.84 22.73 -16.26
CA GLU A 165 -12.14 22.32 -15.72
C GLU A 165 -12.77 21.14 -16.49
N PHE A 166 -12.66 21.14 -17.82
CA PHE A 166 -13.19 20.05 -18.66
C PHE A 166 -12.56 18.67 -18.34
N LEU A 167 -11.31 18.63 -17.87
CA LEU A 167 -10.67 17.38 -17.47
C LEU A 167 -11.22 16.88 -16.14
N ILE A 168 -11.49 17.79 -15.20
CA ILE A 168 -12.08 17.45 -13.90
C ILE A 168 -13.52 16.98 -14.07
N GLU A 169 -14.31 17.62 -14.93
CA GLU A 169 -15.68 17.21 -15.24
C GLU A 169 -15.72 15.82 -15.87
N LYS A 170 -14.85 15.55 -16.85
CA LYS A 170 -14.72 14.22 -17.46
C LYS A 170 -14.30 13.16 -16.44
N LEU A 171 -13.35 13.48 -15.56
CA LEU A 171 -12.93 12.57 -14.49
C LEU A 171 -14.08 12.24 -13.53
N TYR A 172 -14.86 13.25 -13.12
CA TYR A 172 -16.01 13.07 -12.22
C TYR A 172 -17.13 12.24 -12.86
N ASN A 173 -17.44 12.50 -14.13
CA ASN A 173 -18.45 11.74 -14.88
C ASN A 173 -18.00 10.27 -15.11
N TYR A 174 -16.69 10.05 -15.31
CA TYR A 174 -16.13 8.70 -15.40
C TYR A 174 -16.23 7.95 -14.06
N GLU A 175 -15.85 8.59 -12.94
CA GLU A 175 -15.97 8.00 -11.60
C GLU A 175 -17.43 7.68 -11.21
N ARG A 176 -18.38 8.54 -11.60
CA ARG A 176 -19.80 8.40 -11.23
C ARG A 176 -20.56 7.40 -12.09
N ASP A 177 -20.42 7.49 -13.41
CA ASP A 177 -21.30 6.80 -14.35
C ASP A 177 -20.57 5.70 -15.15
N GLY A 178 -19.24 5.54 -14.98
CA GLY A 178 -18.41 4.60 -15.74
C GLY A 178 -18.47 4.81 -17.25
N ASN A 179 -18.99 5.96 -17.70
CA ASN A 179 -19.49 6.11 -19.05
C ASN A 179 -18.36 6.52 -20.01
N ILE A 180 -17.73 5.53 -20.61
CA ILE A 180 -16.71 5.71 -21.65
C ILE A 180 -17.35 6.13 -23.00
N LYS A 181 -18.69 6.10 -23.13
CA LYS A 181 -19.36 6.41 -24.42
C LYS A 181 -19.03 7.80 -24.93
N SER A 182 -18.98 8.82 -24.06
CA SER A 182 -18.63 10.17 -24.50
C SER A 182 -17.20 10.27 -25.01
N PHE A 183 -16.28 9.42 -24.52
CA PHE A 183 -14.89 9.38 -24.99
C PHE A 183 -14.77 8.59 -26.31
N LEU A 184 -15.49 7.46 -26.41
CA LEU A 184 -15.57 6.66 -27.64
C LEU A 184 -16.29 7.39 -28.78
N GLU A 185 -17.30 8.22 -28.47
CA GLU A 185 -18.01 9.06 -29.46
C GLU A 185 -17.17 10.21 -29.98
N ILE A 186 -16.24 10.75 -29.17
CA ILE A 186 -15.25 11.74 -29.63
C ILE A 186 -14.24 11.08 -30.57
N LEU A 187 -13.72 9.90 -30.22
CA LEU A 187 -12.81 9.13 -31.08
C LEU A 187 -13.47 8.70 -32.40
N LYS A 188 -14.76 8.35 -32.37
CA LYS A 188 -15.55 8.02 -33.57
C LYS A 188 -15.87 9.21 -34.48
N LYS A 189 -15.64 10.43 -33.99
CA LYS A 189 -15.79 11.68 -34.77
C LYS A 189 -14.48 12.14 -35.39
N GLU A 190 -13.36 11.56 -34.98
CA GLU A 190 -12.01 11.83 -35.51
C GLU A 190 -11.53 10.75 -36.51
N GLU A 191 -12.37 9.72 -36.76
CA GLU A 191 -12.34 8.84 -37.95
C GLU A 191 -13.32 9.33 -39.02
#